data_AF-A0AAD9CG26-F1
#
_entry.id   AF-A0AAD9CG26-F1
#
_cell.length_a   1.000
_cell.length_b   1.000
_cell.length_c   1.000
_cell.angle_alpha   90.00
_cell.angle_beta   90.00
_cell.angle_gamma   90.00
#
_symmetry.space_group_name_H-M   'P 1'
#
loop_
_entity.id
_entity.type
_entity.pdbx_description
1 polymer ?
#
loop_
_entity_poly.entity_id
_entity_poly.type
_entity_poly.pdbx_seq_one_letter_code
_entity_poly.pdbx_strand_id
1 'polypeptide(L)'
;MGSWANLKSSSWAYHTAVLSLYGFFAYCRVAEPFLTPYLMGPHKNISGEVVTNYLFPIWTYSKLACLLPVFLLTDFLRHKPLVVVQGLFLVTNYVLLCFAPGLLAMVFLQVNYAVVTSTEVAYLSYIYSVIPIENYQRATGYLRSAMLVGYTFGASLAQVLVSVAELDLFYLNAITLGTRGLFFKGKKDAAVGSSSHQTGPLGADRPEEAVMDKEEVGSRKEKMELNGSGGWHSWENMATAGHLLWKSFRETNVIYWSLWWALATAGYEQIFNYVQLMWDHIEPSATSSIYNGAVEAACSLVGAVAAFSVGHLKVTWAVWGELALGLFSAVATGAVFLMALTSSIWACYAGYVLFKSCYMLLITITTFQIASNLSMECYALAFGINTFVAILLQTIITLVVVDEATLGLDIVTQFIIYGSYYAFISEHESSGDVISAERF
;
A
#
# COMPACT_ATOMS: atom_id res chain seq x y z
N MET A 1 -25.05 -16.15 20.07
CA MET A 1 -25.23 -14.68 20.24
C MET A 1 -24.32 -14.05 21.32
N GLY A 2 -23.65 -14.81 22.20
CA GLY A 2 -22.79 -14.25 23.27
C GLY A 2 -21.40 -13.70 22.86
N SER A 3 -20.85 -14.13 21.72
CA SER A 3 -19.51 -13.68 21.26
C SER A 3 -19.51 -12.19 20.82
N TRP A 4 -20.59 -11.72 20.21
CA TRP A 4 -20.73 -10.34 19.75
C TRP A 4 -20.93 -9.32 20.89
N ALA A 5 -21.53 -9.76 22.00
CA ALA A 5 -21.74 -8.91 23.18
C ALA A 5 -20.43 -8.64 23.94
N ASN A 6 -19.53 -9.64 24.02
CA ASN A 6 -18.19 -9.48 24.60
C ASN A 6 -17.22 -8.70 23.70
N LEU A 7 -17.44 -8.67 22.38
CA LEU A 7 -16.66 -7.79 21.48
C LEU A 7 -16.99 -6.31 21.67
N LYS A 8 -18.21 -5.96 22.08
CA LYS A 8 -18.60 -4.58 22.40
C LYS A 8 -17.94 -4.02 23.67
N SER A 9 -17.50 -4.87 24.61
CA SER A 9 -16.88 -4.41 25.87
C SER A 9 -15.40 -4.06 25.73
N SER A 10 -14.72 -4.54 24.68
CA SER A 10 -13.35 -4.15 24.32
C SER A 10 -13.39 -3.25 23.09
N SER A 11 -13.49 -1.93 23.30
CA SER A 11 -13.65 -0.92 22.25
C SER A 11 -12.67 -1.12 21.09
N TRP A 12 -11.39 -1.40 21.35
CA TRP A 12 -10.38 -1.55 20.29
C TRP A 12 -10.52 -2.84 19.48
N ALA A 13 -10.94 -3.96 20.08
CA ALA A 13 -11.10 -5.24 19.40
C ALA A 13 -12.23 -5.17 18.37
N TYR A 14 -13.33 -4.50 18.72
CA TYR A 14 -14.44 -4.25 17.79
C TYR A 14 -14.02 -3.39 16.59
N HIS A 15 -13.36 -2.25 16.83
CA HIS A 15 -12.87 -1.39 15.74
C HIS A 15 -11.88 -2.12 14.84
N THR A 16 -10.96 -2.90 15.44
CA THR A 16 -9.98 -3.69 14.70
C THR A 16 -10.65 -4.78 13.85
N ALA A 17 -11.66 -5.47 14.39
CA ALA A 17 -12.39 -6.51 13.66
C ALA A 17 -13.17 -5.93 12.47
N VAL A 18 -13.86 -4.80 12.67
CA VAL A 18 -14.59 -4.11 11.59
C VAL A 18 -13.64 -3.60 10.51
N LEU A 19 -12.52 -2.98 10.89
CA LEU A 19 -11.50 -2.51 9.96
C LEU A 19 -10.82 -3.67 9.23
N SER A 20 -10.56 -4.79 9.89
CA SER A 20 -10.00 -6.00 9.26
C SER A 20 -10.96 -6.61 8.26
N LEU A 21 -12.26 -6.66 8.58
CA LEU A 21 -13.28 -7.12 7.64
C LEU A 21 -13.38 -6.18 6.43
N TYR A 22 -13.34 -4.86 6.66
CA TYR A 22 -13.22 -3.88 5.58
C TYR A 22 -11.98 -4.14 4.74
N GLY A 23 -10.80 -4.31 5.36
CA GLY A 23 -9.52 -4.54 4.69
C GLY A 23 -9.55 -5.79 3.82
N PHE A 24 -10.10 -6.89 4.34
CA PHE A 24 -10.29 -8.13 3.59
C PHE A 24 -11.11 -7.91 2.31
N PHE A 25 -12.29 -7.30 2.42
CA PHE A 25 -13.13 -7.07 1.25
C PHE A 25 -12.52 -6.00 0.33
N ALA A 26 -11.97 -4.92 0.87
CA ALA A 26 -11.25 -3.88 0.14
C ALA A 26 -10.11 -4.45 -0.71
N TYR A 27 -9.43 -5.49 -0.23
CA TYR A 27 -8.32 -6.14 -0.93
C TYR A 27 -8.70 -7.40 -1.70
N CYS A 28 -9.94 -7.87 -1.61
CA CYS A 28 -10.48 -8.93 -2.45
C CYS A 28 -10.65 -8.43 -3.91
N ARG A 29 -9.52 -8.35 -4.61
CA ARG A 29 -9.35 -7.74 -5.93
C ARG A 29 -9.29 -8.83 -6.99
N VAL A 30 -10.44 -9.45 -7.26
CA VAL A 30 -10.57 -10.63 -8.15
C VAL A 30 -10.08 -10.34 -9.57
N ALA A 31 -10.34 -9.15 -10.11
CA ALA A 31 -9.95 -8.81 -11.48
C ALA A 31 -8.46 -8.43 -11.66
N GLU A 32 -7.79 -7.96 -10.61
CA GLU A 32 -6.46 -7.34 -10.74
C GLU A 32 -5.36 -8.24 -11.31
N PRO A 33 -5.26 -9.54 -10.95
CA PRO A 33 -4.25 -10.43 -11.54
C PRO A 33 -4.38 -10.60 -13.07
N PHE A 34 -5.53 -10.23 -13.64
CA PHE A 34 -5.84 -10.38 -15.05
C PHE A 34 -6.15 -9.04 -15.74
N LEU A 35 -5.78 -7.91 -15.12
CA LEU A 35 -6.07 -6.58 -15.66
C LEU A 35 -5.41 -6.37 -17.03
N THR A 36 -4.13 -6.67 -17.18
CA THR A 36 -3.41 -6.50 -18.44
C THR A 36 -3.96 -7.42 -19.54
N PRO A 37 -4.13 -8.74 -19.30
CA PRO A 37 -4.85 -9.61 -20.23
C PRO A 37 -6.23 -9.08 -20.63
N TYR A 38 -6.98 -8.47 -19.72
CA TYR A 38 -8.28 -7.89 -20.03
C TYR A 38 -8.20 -6.63 -20.91
N LEU A 39 -7.21 -5.77 -20.69
CA LEU A 39 -6.97 -4.56 -21.50
C LEU A 39 -6.53 -4.91 -22.93
N MET A 40 -5.76 -5.98 -23.11
CA MET A 40 -5.28 -6.43 -24.41
C MET A 40 -6.24 -7.42 -25.10
N GLY A 41 -7.12 -8.04 -24.32
CA GLY A 41 -8.12 -8.97 -24.81
C GLY A 41 -9.20 -8.31 -25.70
N PRO A 42 -10.10 -9.12 -26.28
CA PRO A 42 -11.04 -8.68 -27.32
C PRO A 42 -12.00 -7.57 -26.87
N HIS A 43 -12.25 -7.44 -25.56
CA HIS A 43 -13.17 -6.45 -25.00
C HIS A 43 -12.63 -5.01 -25.06
N LYS A 44 -11.33 -4.82 -24.86
CA LYS A 44 -10.68 -3.49 -24.86
C LYS A 44 -9.77 -3.30 -26.06
N ASN A 45 -9.14 -4.37 -26.53
CA ASN A 45 -8.36 -4.42 -27.76
C ASN A 45 -7.30 -3.31 -27.85
N ILE A 46 -6.57 -3.10 -26.75
CA ILE A 46 -5.47 -2.14 -26.68
C ILE A 46 -4.16 -2.90 -26.87
N SER A 47 -3.26 -2.42 -27.72
CA SER A 47 -1.96 -3.08 -27.90
C SER A 47 -1.14 -3.04 -26.62
N GLY A 48 -0.31 -4.06 -26.41
CA GLY A 48 0.58 -4.13 -25.24
C GLY A 48 1.51 -2.92 -25.14
N GLU A 49 2.01 -2.41 -26.27
CA GLU A 49 2.84 -1.19 -26.33
C GLU A 49 2.08 0.04 -25.82
N VAL A 50 0.83 0.25 -26.25
CA VAL A 50 0.00 1.37 -25.75
C VAL A 50 -0.33 1.19 -24.26
N VAL A 51 -0.57 -0.03 -23.79
CA VAL A 51 -0.75 -0.29 -22.36
C VAL A 51 0.53 0.07 -21.57
N THR A 52 1.68 -0.37 -22.08
CA THR A 52 2.99 -0.24 -21.43
C THR A 52 3.51 1.19 -21.44
N ASN A 53 3.65 1.79 -22.62
CA ASN A 53 4.41 3.03 -22.83
C ASN A 53 3.55 4.29 -22.78
N TYR A 54 2.21 4.15 -22.78
CA TYR A 54 1.28 5.28 -22.73
C TYR A 54 0.33 5.19 -21.53
N LEU A 55 -0.42 4.09 -21.38
CA LEU A 55 -1.51 4.01 -20.40
C LEU A 55 -1.00 3.92 -18.95
N PHE A 56 -0.08 3.02 -18.64
CA PHE A 56 0.45 2.85 -17.27
C PHE A 56 1.30 4.04 -16.78
N PRO A 57 2.07 4.75 -17.63
CA PRO A 57 2.71 6.01 -17.26
C PRO A 57 1.74 7.08 -16.76
N ILE A 58 0.57 7.22 -17.40
CA ILE A 58 -0.47 8.17 -16.97
C ILE A 58 -0.89 7.91 -15.51
N TRP A 59 -1.05 6.65 -15.11
CA TRP A 59 -1.35 6.32 -13.72
C TRP A 59 -0.21 6.71 -12.78
N THR A 60 1.04 6.44 -13.15
CA THR A 60 2.22 6.80 -12.33
C THR A 60 2.27 8.31 -12.09
N TYR A 61 2.13 9.11 -13.14
CA TYR A 61 2.14 10.58 -13.04
C TYR A 61 0.98 11.11 -12.23
N SER A 62 -0.22 10.56 -12.47
CA SER A 62 -1.42 10.94 -11.73
C SER A 62 -1.30 10.57 -10.25
N LYS A 63 -0.69 9.44 -9.90
CA LYS A 63 -0.48 8.99 -8.51
C LYS A 63 0.41 9.97 -7.76
N LEU A 64 1.51 10.42 -8.36
CA LEU A 64 2.37 11.46 -7.79
C LEU A 64 1.60 12.78 -7.58
N ALA A 65 0.87 13.23 -8.61
CA ALA A 65 0.09 14.47 -8.55
C ALA A 65 -1.03 14.42 -7.48
N CYS A 66 -1.68 13.28 -7.31
CA CYS A 66 -2.76 13.09 -6.34
C CYS A 66 -2.27 12.85 -4.91
N LEU A 67 -1.03 12.42 -4.71
CA LEU A 67 -0.51 12.05 -3.38
C LEU A 67 -0.56 13.21 -2.38
N LEU A 68 -0.03 14.38 -2.75
CA LEU A 68 -0.01 15.55 -1.86
C LEU A 68 -1.42 16.09 -1.55
N PRO A 69 -2.32 16.31 -2.53
CA PRO A 69 -3.69 16.72 -2.25
C PRO A 69 -4.45 15.74 -1.34
N VAL A 70 -4.30 14.43 -1.58
CA VAL A 70 -4.97 13.41 -0.77
C VAL A 70 -4.44 13.41 0.66
N PHE A 71 -3.14 13.56 0.85
CA PHE A 71 -2.54 13.67 2.18
C PHE A 71 -3.13 14.86 2.95
N LEU A 72 -3.14 16.06 2.35
CA LEU A 72 -3.74 17.25 2.96
C LEU A 72 -5.25 17.11 3.23
N LEU A 73 -5.98 16.50 2.29
CA LEU A 73 -7.42 16.30 2.41
C LEU A 73 -7.78 15.33 3.54
N THR A 74 -6.87 14.40 3.88
CA THR A 74 -7.04 13.44 4.98
C THR A 74 -7.12 14.15 6.32
N ASP A 75 -6.31 15.19 6.50
CA ASP A 75 -6.31 16.02 7.72
C ASP A 75 -7.57 16.89 7.80
N PHE A 76 -8.05 17.40 6.66
CA PHE A 76 -9.21 18.29 6.60
C PHE A 76 -10.56 17.56 6.76
N LEU A 77 -10.81 16.51 5.98
CA LEU A 77 -12.13 15.86 5.93
C LEU A 77 -12.39 14.88 7.07
N ARG A 78 -11.36 14.56 7.87
CA ARG A 78 -11.32 13.38 8.74
C ARG A 78 -11.53 12.10 7.91
N HIS A 79 -11.12 10.98 8.45
CA HIS A 79 -10.82 9.80 7.62
C HIS A 79 -12.05 9.07 7.00
N LYS A 80 -13.27 9.33 7.51
CA LYS A 80 -14.50 8.63 7.07
C LYS A 80 -14.95 9.02 5.65
N PRO A 81 -15.05 10.31 5.27
CA PRO A 81 -15.30 10.74 3.90
C PRO A 81 -14.30 10.18 2.89
N LEU A 82 -13.01 10.11 3.25
CA LEU A 82 -11.96 9.67 2.33
C LEU A 82 -12.17 8.21 1.89
N VAL A 83 -12.57 7.33 2.81
CA VAL A 83 -12.93 5.94 2.51
C VAL A 83 -14.14 5.84 1.57
N VAL A 84 -15.11 6.74 1.73
CA VAL A 84 -16.29 6.79 0.84
C VAL A 84 -15.87 7.25 -0.56
N VAL A 85 -15.08 8.31 -0.65
CA VAL A 85 -14.51 8.81 -1.91
C VAL A 85 -13.73 7.72 -2.61
N GLN A 86 -12.78 7.08 -1.92
CA GLN A 86 -11.95 6.01 -2.48
C GLN A 86 -12.79 4.94 -3.18
N GLY A 87 -13.79 4.39 -2.51
CA GLY A 87 -14.54 3.32 -3.15
C GLY A 87 -15.61 3.78 -4.15
N LEU A 88 -16.02 5.06 -4.15
CA LEU A 88 -16.76 5.63 -5.29
C LEU A 88 -15.89 5.63 -6.55
N PHE A 89 -14.64 6.09 -6.45
CA PHE A 89 -13.68 6.04 -7.56
C PHE A 89 -13.39 4.59 -7.99
N LEU A 90 -13.31 3.65 -7.04
CA LEU A 90 -13.13 2.23 -7.35
C LEU A 90 -14.33 1.64 -8.13
N VAL A 91 -15.56 1.95 -7.72
CA VAL A 91 -16.76 1.54 -8.46
C VAL A 91 -16.76 2.14 -9.87
N THR A 92 -16.42 3.42 -10.00
CA THR A 92 -16.28 4.08 -11.31
C THR A 92 -15.28 3.35 -12.21
N ASN A 93 -14.11 2.94 -11.69
CA ASN A 93 -13.12 2.20 -12.47
C ASN A 93 -13.68 0.89 -13.03
N TYR A 94 -14.35 0.09 -12.20
CA TYR A 94 -14.90 -1.18 -12.67
C TYR A 94 -16.12 -1.00 -13.60
N VAL A 95 -16.89 0.08 -13.44
CA VAL A 95 -17.91 0.48 -14.43
C VAL A 95 -17.27 0.81 -15.77
N LEU A 96 -16.17 1.57 -15.78
CA LEU A 96 -15.43 1.89 -17.01
C LEU A 96 -14.83 0.61 -17.65
N LEU A 97 -14.24 -0.27 -16.85
CA LEU A 97 -13.71 -1.56 -17.33
C LEU A 97 -14.79 -2.42 -17.97
N CYS A 98 -15.97 -2.51 -17.38
CA CYS A 98 -17.05 -3.33 -17.94
C CYS A 98 -17.70 -2.66 -19.16
N PHE A 99 -18.04 -1.37 -19.09
CA PHE A 99 -19.03 -0.78 -19.99
C PHE A 99 -18.50 0.30 -20.94
N ALA A 100 -17.35 0.91 -20.65
CA ALA A 100 -16.84 2.02 -21.47
C ALA A 100 -15.83 1.53 -22.53
N PRO A 101 -16.10 1.69 -23.83
CA PRO A 101 -15.14 1.36 -24.88
C PRO A 101 -14.12 2.49 -25.08
N GLY A 102 -12.99 2.13 -25.70
CA GLY A 102 -12.02 3.10 -26.22
C GLY A 102 -10.91 3.53 -25.25
N LEU A 103 -9.81 4.01 -25.84
CA LEU A 103 -8.59 4.37 -25.12
C LEU A 103 -8.82 5.55 -24.15
N LEU A 104 -9.59 6.56 -24.54
CA LEU A 104 -9.85 7.74 -23.69
C LEU A 104 -10.53 7.37 -22.36
N ALA A 105 -11.45 6.40 -22.39
CA ALA A 105 -12.09 5.90 -21.18
C ALA A 105 -11.07 5.19 -20.27
N MET A 106 -10.12 4.46 -20.85
CA MET A 106 -9.05 3.82 -20.09
C MET A 106 -8.05 4.84 -19.54
N VAL A 107 -7.74 5.92 -20.27
CA VAL A 107 -6.94 7.05 -19.77
C VAL A 107 -7.61 7.68 -18.54
N PHE A 108 -8.91 7.99 -18.64
CA PHE A 108 -9.67 8.49 -17.49
C PHE A 108 -9.67 7.50 -16.33
N LEU A 109 -9.79 6.19 -16.61
CA LEU A 109 -9.67 5.15 -15.59
C LEU A 109 -8.32 5.20 -14.87
N GLN A 110 -7.19 5.40 -15.57
CA GLN A 110 -5.87 5.47 -14.94
C GLN A 110 -5.76 6.65 -13.97
N VAL A 111 -6.30 7.81 -14.36
CA VAL A 111 -6.37 8.99 -13.48
C VAL A 111 -7.25 8.71 -12.25
N ASN A 112 -8.40 8.06 -12.44
CA ASN A 112 -9.28 7.69 -11.32
C ASN A 112 -8.63 6.66 -10.39
N TYR A 113 -7.94 5.68 -10.96
CA TYR A 113 -7.23 4.65 -10.20
C TYR A 113 -6.05 5.22 -9.41
N ALA A 114 -5.39 6.26 -9.93
CA ALA A 114 -4.39 7.00 -9.17
C ALA A 114 -4.98 7.57 -7.86
N VAL A 115 -6.16 8.21 -7.91
CA VAL A 115 -6.87 8.68 -6.71
C VAL A 115 -7.16 7.55 -5.73
N VAL A 116 -7.61 6.38 -6.22
CA VAL A 116 -7.86 5.19 -5.39
C VAL A 116 -6.59 4.75 -4.66
N THR A 117 -5.47 4.64 -5.37
CA THR A 117 -4.19 4.18 -4.80
C THR A 117 -3.55 5.23 -3.87
N SER A 118 -3.69 6.53 -4.15
CA SER A 118 -3.23 7.60 -3.25
C SER A 118 -4.04 7.64 -1.95
N THR A 119 -5.35 7.38 -2.00
CA THR A 119 -6.22 7.35 -0.81
C THR A 119 -6.03 6.10 0.06
N GLU A 120 -5.46 5.03 -0.50
CA GLU A 120 -5.09 3.82 0.23
C GLU A 120 -3.97 4.06 1.24
N VAL A 121 -2.97 4.88 0.87
CA VAL A 121 -1.89 5.31 1.77
C VAL A 121 -2.46 6.07 2.97
N ALA A 122 -3.44 6.94 2.72
CA ALA A 122 -4.13 7.70 3.77
C ALA A 122 -5.07 6.85 4.63
N TYR A 123 -5.69 5.81 4.07
CA TYR A 123 -6.49 4.85 4.84
C TYR A 123 -5.66 4.20 5.93
N LEU A 124 -4.43 3.75 5.63
CA LEU A 124 -3.53 3.17 6.62
C LEU A 124 -3.24 4.11 7.79
N SER A 125 -3.13 5.42 7.54
CA SER A 125 -2.96 6.44 8.58
C SER A 125 -4.17 6.58 9.50
N TYR A 126 -5.39 6.37 9.00
CA TYR A 126 -6.61 6.41 9.82
C TYR A 126 -6.65 5.33 10.91
N ILE A 127 -6.19 4.13 10.59
CA ILE A 127 -6.20 3.03 11.56
C ILE A 127 -5.41 3.42 12.82
N TYR A 128 -4.32 4.17 12.65
CA TYR A 128 -3.52 4.70 13.75
C TYR A 128 -4.14 5.87 14.51
N SER A 129 -5.32 6.37 14.12
CA SER A 129 -6.02 7.45 14.83
C SER A 129 -7.17 6.94 15.71
N VAL A 130 -7.65 5.70 15.50
CA VAL A 130 -8.84 5.15 16.16
C VAL A 130 -8.50 4.12 17.22
N ILE A 131 -7.36 3.46 17.06
CA ILE A 131 -6.90 2.43 17.97
C ILE A 131 -6.20 3.15 19.14
N PRO A 132 -6.12 2.56 20.35
CA PRO A 132 -5.21 3.03 21.40
C PRO A 132 -3.77 2.62 21.13
N ILE A 133 -2.80 3.48 21.43
CA ILE A 133 -1.37 3.28 21.12
C ILE A 133 -0.86 1.94 21.66
N GLU A 134 -1.34 1.49 22.82
CA GLU A 134 -0.91 0.22 23.43
C GLU A 134 -1.24 -1.02 22.59
N ASN A 135 -2.18 -0.90 21.66
CA ASN A 135 -2.66 -1.99 20.81
C ASN A 135 -2.28 -1.84 19.32
N TYR A 136 -1.52 -0.81 18.92
CA TYR A 136 -1.22 -0.53 17.51
C TYR A 136 -0.56 -1.69 16.80
N GLN A 137 0.51 -2.23 17.37
CA GLN A 137 1.28 -3.29 16.74
C GLN A 137 0.40 -4.53 16.46
N ARG A 138 -0.45 -4.92 17.41
CA ARG A 138 -1.37 -6.05 17.26
C ARG A 138 -2.45 -5.77 16.23
N ALA A 139 -3.07 -4.60 16.29
CA ALA A 139 -4.15 -4.27 15.38
C ALA A 139 -3.69 -4.05 13.94
N THR A 140 -2.52 -3.43 13.75
CA THR A 140 -1.86 -3.32 12.44
C THR A 140 -1.53 -4.70 11.88
N GLY A 141 -1.02 -5.61 12.70
CA GLY A 141 -0.76 -7.00 12.30
C GLY A 141 -2.03 -7.71 11.82
N TYR A 142 -3.13 -7.61 12.57
CA TYR A 142 -4.42 -8.21 12.18
C TYR A 142 -4.98 -7.60 10.90
N LEU A 143 -4.95 -6.27 10.77
CA LEU A 143 -5.45 -5.59 9.59
C LEU A 143 -4.64 -5.95 8.34
N ARG A 144 -3.31 -5.84 8.40
CA ARG A 144 -2.42 -6.18 7.28
C ARG A 144 -2.59 -7.64 6.88
N SER A 145 -2.72 -8.55 7.86
CA SER A 145 -3.01 -9.95 7.59
C SER A 145 -4.36 -10.12 6.88
N ALA A 146 -5.41 -9.45 7.34
CA ALA A 146 -6.73 -9.50 6.70
C ALA A 146 -6.72 -8.98 5.26
N MET A 147 -5.97 -7.90 4.98
CA MET A 147 -5.77 -7.37 3.63
C MET A 147 -5.06 -8.39 2.72
N LEU A 148 -3.95 -8.99 3.20
CA LEU A 148 -3.20 -10.01 2.44
C LEU A 148 -4.02 -11.27 2.19
N VAL A 149 -4.77 -11.74 3.20
CA VAL A 149 -5.67 -12.89 3.07
C VAL A 149 -6.81 -12.58 2.09
N GLY A 150 -7.35 -11.36 2.13
CA GLY A 150 -8.34 -10.88 1.16
C GLY A 150 -7.83 -10.91 -0.27
N TYR A 151 -6.61 -10.42 -0.50
CA TYR A 151 -5.98 -10.45 -1.82
C TYR A 151 -5.69 -11.88 -2.28
N THR A 152 -5.14 -12.73 -1.40
CA THR A 152 -4.88 -14.15 -1.67
C THR A 152 -6.17 -14.88 -2.07
N PHE A 153 -7.25 -14.65 -1.33
CA PHE A 153 -8.57 -15.20 -1.64
C PHE A 153 -9.07 -14.70 -3.00
N GLY A 154 -9.00 -13.39 -3.26
CA GLY A 154 -9.43 -12.80 -4.53
C GLY A 154 -8.66 -13.34 -5.73
N ALA A 155 -7.33 -13.44 -5.64
CA ALA A 155 -6.47 -13.95 -6.69
C ALA A 155 -6.65 -15.45 -6.93
N SER A 156 -6.83 -16.24 -5.86
CA SER A 156 -7.13 -17.68 -5.96
C SER A 156 -8.50 -17.91 -6.59
N LEU A 157 -9.52 -17.15 -6.17
CA LEU A 157 -10.86 -17.20 -6.76
C LEU A 157 -10.81 -16.85 -8.24
N ALA A 158 -10.09 -15.79 -8.60
CA ALA A 158 -9.90 -15.39 -9.99
C ALA A 158 -9.27 -16.51 -10.82
N GLN A 159 -8.20 -17.14 -10.30
CA GLN A 159 -7.56 -18.24 -11.00
C GLN A 159 -8.48 -19.44 -11.21
N VAL A 160 -9.26 -19.82 -10.19
CA VAL A 160 -10.23 -20.92 -10.31
C VAL A 160 -11.31 -20.59 -11.35
N LEU A 161 -11.82 -19.35 -11.34
CA LEU A 161 -12.83 -18.92 -12.31
C LEU A 161 -12.31 -18.94 -13.75
N VAL A 162 -11.05 -18.57 -13.98
CA VAL A 162 -10.42 -18.59 -15.31
C VAL A 162 -10.06 -20.01 -15.74
N SER A 163 -9.41 -20.81 -14.90
CA SER A 163 -8.86 -22.11 -15.30
C SER A 163 -9.83 -23.28 -15.21
N VAL A 164 -10.81 -23.24 -14.30
CA VAL A 164 -11.75 -24.36 -14.06
C VAL A 164 -13.13 -24.05 -14.61
N ALA A 165 -13.62 -22.83 -14.37
CA ALA A 165 -14.93 -22.42 -14.87
C ALA A 165 -14.88 -21.78 -16.27
N GLU A 166 -13.67 -21.61 -16.83
CA GLU A 166 -13.43 -21.04 -18.17
C GLU A 166 -14.19 -19.72 -18.40
N LEU A 167 -14.33 -18.91 -17.34
CA LEU A 167 -15.05 -17.65 -17.43
C LEU A 167 -14.21 -16.60 -18.16
N ASP A 168 -14.88 -15.87 -19.05
CA ASP A 168 -14.31 -14.70 -19.70
C ASP A 168 -13.88 -13.64 -18.66
N LEU A 169 -12.78 -12.95 -18.95
CA LEU A 169 -12.20 -11.92 -18.08
C LEU A 169 -13.16 -10.75 -17.80
N PHE A 170 -14.16 -10.51 -18.66
CA PHE A 170 -15.26 -9.60 -18.38
C PHE A 170 -15.99 -9.95 -17.07
N TYR A 171 -16.26 -11.23 -16.81
CA TYR A 171 -16.99 -11.65 -15.61
C TYR A 171 -16.18 -11.45 -14.34
N LEU A 172 -14.85 -11.52 -14.37
CA LEU A 172 -13.99 -11.17 -13.22
C LEU A 172 -14.18 -9.69 -12.84
N ASN A 173 -14.22 -8.81 -13.84
CA ASN A 173 -14.50 -7.38 -13.65
C ASN A 173 -15.92 -7.14 -13.12
N ALA A 174 -16.92 -7.84 -13.66
CA ALA A 174 -18.30 -7.75 -13.21
C ALA A 174 -18.51 -8.28 -11.78
N ILE A 175 -17.86 -9.39 -11.41
CA ILE A 175 -17.87 -9.92 -10.04
C ILE A 175 -17.21 -8.93 -9.09
N THR A 176 -16.05 -8.36 -9.49
CA THR A 176 -15.38 -7.35 -8.68
C THR A 176 -16.29 -6.12 -8.50
N LEU A 177 -16.92 -5.62 -9.56
CA LEU A 177 -17.89 -4.53 -9.49
C LEU A 177 -19.05 -4.85 -8.52
N GLY A 178 -19.63 -6.05 -8.63
CA GLY A 178 -20.73 -6.51 -7.77
C GLY A 178 -20.34 -6.54 -6.29
N THR A 179 -19.16 -7.10 -5.97
CA THR A 179 -18.66 -7.13 -4.58
C THR A 179 -18.42 -5.72 -4.03
N ARG A 180 -17.92 -4.76 -4.85
CA ARG A 180 -17.76 -3.36 -4.45
C ARG A 180 -19.09 -2.66 -4.23
N GLY A 181 -20.06 -2.85 -5.12
CA GLY A 181 -21.38 -2.23 -5.04
C GLY A 181 -22.15 -2.67 -3.78
N LEU A 182 -22.12 -3.96 -3.44
CA LEU A 182 -22.76 -4.49 -2.24
C LEU A 182 -22.15 -3.92 -0.96
N PHE A 183 -20.83 -3.77 -0.92
CA PHE A 183 -20.11 -3.21 0.23
C PHE A 183 -20.52 -1.76 0.52
N PHE A 184 -20.73 -0.95 -0.52
CA PHE A 184 -21.21 0.42 -0.39
C PHE A 184 -22.66 0.50 0.10
N LYS A 185 -23.52 -0.41 -0.34
CA LYS A 185 -24.93 -0.44 0.06
C LYS A 185 -25.09 -0.81 1.54
N GLY A 186 -24.36 -1.82 2.00
CA GLY A 186 -24.37 -2.23 3.42
C GLY A 186 -23.93 -1.14 4.39
N LYS A 187 -23.05 -0.21 3.98
CA LYS A 187 -22.63 0.93 4.81
C LYS A 187 -23.71 2.00 4.94
N LYS A 188 -24.52 2.24 3.90
CA LYS A 188 -25.66 3.16 3.96
C LYS A 188 -26.75 2.62 4.89
N ASP A 189 -27.06 1.33 4.79
CA ASP A 189 -28.11 0.71 5.62
C ASP A 189 -27.71 0.63 7.10
N ALA A 190 -26.43 0.37 7.39
CA ALA A 190 -25.89 0.41 8.76
C ALA A 190 -25.82 1.84 9.34
N ALA A 191 -25.58 2.86 8.52
CA ALA A 191 -25.58 4.26 8.96
C ALA A 191 -27.00 4.77 9.25
N VAL A 192 -28.01 4.33 8.48
CA VAL A 192 -29.42 4.70 8.68
C VAL A 192 -30.02 4.01 9.92
N GLY A 193 -29.59 2.79 10.25
CA GLY A 193 -30.00 2.12 11.49
C GLY A 193 -29.39 2.69 12.78
N SER A 194 -28.31 3.48 12.65
CA SER A 194 -27.62 4.11 13.79
C SER A 194 -28.17 5.48 14.17
N SER A 195 -28.94 6.15 13.30
CA SER A 195 -29.43 7.52 13.52
C SER A 195 -30.82 7.58 14.17
N SER A 196 -31.47 6.46 14.47
CA SER A 196 -32.84 6.44 15.04
C SER A 196 -32.92 6.37 16.57
N HIS A 197 -31.80 6.37 17.29
CA HIS A 197 -31.79 6.29 18.75
C HIS A 197 -30.82 7.29 19.38
N GLN A 198 -31.09 8.59 19.20
CA GLN A 198 -30.64 9.63 20.14
C GLN A 198 -31.46 10.91 19.90
N THR A 199 -32.70 10.92 20.37
CA THR A 199 -33.47 12.16 20.55
C THR A 199 -34.14 12.15 21.92
N GLY A 200 -33.78 13.16 22.73
CA GLY A 200 -34.50 13.58 23.93
C GLY A 200 -33.58 14.10 25.05
N PRO A 201 -34.02 15.09 25.86
CA PRO A 201 -34.81 16.28 25.52
C PRO A 201 -34.15 17.60 25.98
N LEU A 202 -34.61 18.72 25.41
CA LEU A 202 -34.22 20.11 25.70
C LEU A 202 -34.73 20.63 27.07
N GLY A 203 -33.95 21.53 27.68
CA GLY A 203 -34.34 22.53 28.67
C GLY A 203 -33.11 22.98 29.49
N ALA A 204 -32.92 24.20 29.99
CA ALA A 204 -33.47 25.55 29.84
C ALA A 204 -32.53 26.48 30.66
N ASP A 205 -32.24 27.68 30.13
CA ASP A 205 -31.83 28.96 30.76
C ASP A 205 -30.75 29.12 31.88
N ARG A 206 -29.66 29.88 31.51
CA ARG A 206 -29.06 31.10 32.14
C ARG A 206 -28.28 31.02 33.50
N PRO A 207 -27.53 32.08 33.94
CA PRO A 207 -26.13 32.41 33.56
C PRO A 207 -25.16 32.66 34.76
N GLU A 208 -23.88 32.89 34.43
CA GLU A 208 -22.69 33.41 35.17
C GLU A 208 -22.79 33.87 36.65
N GLU A 209 -21.79 33.48 37.48
CA GLU A 209 -21.05 34.41 38.38
C GLU A 209 -19.74 33.80 38.91
N ALA A 210 -18.83 34.65 39.39
CA ALA A 210 -17.37 34.46 39.49
C ALA A 210 -16.81 34.21 40.93
N VAL A 211 -15.49 33.93 40.99
CA VAL A 211 -14.48 34.39 42.00
C VAL A 211 -13.86 33.38 43.03
N MET A 212 -12.51 33.31 42.95
CA MET A 212 -11.38 33.12 43.91
C MET A 212 -11.03 31.81 44.66
N ASP A 213 -9.84 31.31 44.30
CA ASP A 213 -8.59 31.05 45.07
C ASP A 213 -8.56 30.29 46.40
N LYS A 214 -7.71 29.23 46.42
CA LYS A 214 -6.54 29.10 47.31
C LYS A 214 -5.58 27.97 46.89
N GLU A 215 -4.27 28.29 46.95
CA GLU A 215 -3.08 27.43 46.81
C GLU A 215 -3.04 26.34 47.92
N GLU A 216 -2.32 25.20 47.90
CA GLU A 216 -0.90 24.95 47.58
C GLU A 216 -0.61 23.42 47.45
N VAL A 217 0.38 23.10 46.59
CA VAL A 217 1.44 22.07 46.70
C VAL A 217 1.14 20.55 46.57
N GLY A 218 1.63 19.97 45.44
CA GLY A 218 2.58 18.85 45.52
C GLY A 218 2.23 17.50 44.89
N SER A 219 2.27 17.36 43.56
CA SER A 219 2.89 16.18 42.90
C SER A 219 3.04 16.41 41.39
N ARG A 220 4.28 16.53 40.93
CA ARG A 220 4.66 16.77 39.54
C ARG A 220 4.36 15.53 38.68
N LYS A 221 3.17 15.48 38.10
CA LYS A 221 2.85 14.71 36.89
C LYS A 221 2.51 15.73 35.82
N GLU A 222 3.44 16.01 34.91
CA GLU A 222 3.14 16.71 33.66
C GLU A 222 2.22 15.80 32.83
N LYS A 223 0.91 15.89 33.09
CA LYS A 223 -0.12 15.59 32.11
C LYS A 223 -0.22 16.84 31.25
N MET A 224 0.45 16.83 30.10
CA MET A 224 0.14 17.77 29.05
C MET A 224 -1.21 17.35 28.47
N GLU A 225 -2.27 18.01 28.94
CA GLU A 225 -3.59 17.94 28.32
C GLU A 225 -3.46 18.54 26.91
N LEU A 226 -3.42 17.66 25.91
CA LEU A 226 -3.41 18.05 24.52
C LEU A 226 -4.82 18.54 24.16
N ASN A 227 -4.98 19.86 24.18
CA ASN A 227 -6.16 20.51 23.62
C ASN A 227 -6.31 20.08 22.15
N GLY A 228 -7.39 19.36 21.89
CA GLY A 228 -7.73 18.87 20.56
C GLY A 228 -8.23 19.99 19.66
N SER A 229 -7.33 20.62 18.90
CA SER A 229 -7.65 21.32 17.64
C SER A 229 -6.37 21.89 16.98
N GLY A 230 -5.41 21.03 16.62
CA GLY A 230 -4.20 21.44 15.92
C GLY A 230 -4.06 20.74 14.57
N GLY A 231 -4.83 21.15 13.56
CA GLY A 231 -4.49 20.82 12.17
C GLY A 231 -3.11 21.40 11.81
N TRP A 232 -2.38 20.75 10.90
CA TRP A 232 -1.03 21.08 10.45
C TRP A 232 -0.93 22.41 9.67
N HIS A 233 -1.48 23.50 10.21
CA HIS A 233 -1.65 24.76 9.50
C HIS A 233 -0.54 25.80 9.73
N SER A 234 0.54 25.46 10.43
CA SER A 234 1.70 26.36 10.56
C SER A 234 2.96 25.74 9.96
N TRP A 235 3.58 26.47 9.01
CA TRP A 235 4.90 26.14 8.45
C TRP A 235 5.97 25.98 9.54
N GLU A 236 5.82 26.69 10.67
CA GLU A 236 6.69 26.55 11.83
C GLU A 236 6.57 25.17 12.49
N ASN A 237 5.37 24.58 12.51
CA ASN A 237 5.16 23.22 13.05
C ASN A 237 5.75 22.15 12.12
N MET A 238 5.67 22.34 10.79
CA MET A 238 6.33 21.46 9.83
C MET A 238 7.85 21.55 9.90
N ALA A 239 8.41 22.76 10.02
CA ALA A 239 9.83 22.97 10.19
C ALA A 239 10.34 22.37 11.51
N THR A 240 9.57 22.50 12.59
CA THR A 240 9.89 21.92 13.90
C THR A 240 9.81 20.39 13.86
N ALA A 241 8.77 19.82 13.25
CA ALA A 241 8.63 18.37 13.07
C ALA A 241 9.74 17.80 12.17
N GLY A 242 10.10 18.49 11.09
CA GLY A 242 11.22 18.13 10.22
C GLY A 242 12.56 18.18 10.94
N HIS A 243 12.80 19.19 11.77
CA HIS A 243 14.00 19.30 12.59
C HIS A 243 14.08 18.16 13.65
N LEU A 244 12.96 17.84 14.30
CA LEU A 244 12.86 16.73 15.25
C LEU A 244 13.10 15.36 14.58
N LEU A 245 12.55 15.17 13.37
CA LEU A 245 12.81 13.98 12.56
C LEU A 245 14.29 13.87 12.19
N TRP A 246 14.88 14.96 11.68
CA TRP A 246 16.27 14.99 11.28
C TRP A 246 17.22 14.69 12.46
N LYS A 247 16.93 15.27 13.62
CA LYS A 247 17.65 14.96 14.86
C LYS A 247 17.52 13.47 15.22
N SER A 248 16.31 12.93 15.17
CA SER A 248 16.04 11.52 15.48
C SER A 248 16.75 10.58 14.51
N PHE A 249 16.75 10.89 13.20
CA PHE A 249 17.44 10.12 12.15
C PHE A 249 18.95 10.07 12.39
N ARG A 250 19.53 11.21 12.79
CA ARG A 250 20.97 11.33 13.08
C ARG A 250 21.37 10.60 14.36
N GLU A 251 20.51 10.58 15.36
CA GLU A 251 20.78 9.94 16.65
C GLU A 251 20.58 8.41 16.62
N THR A 252 19.74 7.89 15.72
CA THR A 252 19.34 6.47 15.67
C THR A 252 19.86 5.70 14.46
N ASN A 253 20.60 6.37 13.56
CA ASN A 253 21.12 5.80 12.31
C ASN A 253 20.05 5.14 11.42
N VAL A 254 18.80 5.63 11.44
CA VAL A 254 17.66 5.04 10.68
C VAL A 254 17.72 5.39 9.17
N ILE A 255 18.70 6.21 8.77
CA ILE A 255 18.81 6.77 7.42
C ILE A 255 18.92 5.68 6.35
N TYR A 256 19.72 4.62 6.58
CA TYR A 256 19.90 3.56 5.59
C TYR A 256 18.62 2.74 5.39
N TRP A 257 17.88 2.41 6.46
CA TRP A 257 16.55 1.79 6.36
C TRP A 257 15.58 2.65 5.56
N SER A 258 15.61 3.96 5.78
CA SER A 258 14.77 4.94 5.06
C SER A 258 15.12 5.01 3.57
N LEU A 259 16.42 5.04 3.26
CA LEU A 259 16.94 5.10 1.89
C LEU A 259 16.62 3.81 1.12
N TRP A 260 16.92 2.65 1.72
CA TRP A 260 16.60 1.36 1.13
C TRP A 260 15.09 1.23 0.90
N TRP A 261 14.24 1.65 1.85
CA TRP A 261 12.78 1.67 1.66
C TRP A 261 12.42 2.40 0.38
N ALA A 262 12.86 3.65 0.25
CA ALA A 262 12.46 4.50 -0.86
C ALA A 262 12.91 3.93 -2.22
N LEU A 263 14.16 3.47 -2.30
CA LEU A 263 14.73 2.86 -3.51
C LEU A 263 14.03 1.53 -3.86
N ALA A 264 13.97 0.60 -2.91
CA ALA A 264 13.37 -0.72 -3.14
C ALA A 264 11.87 -0.63 -3.45
N THR A 265 11.14 0.31 -2.84
CA THR A 265 9.71 0.52 -3.14
C THR A 265 9.51 1.05 -4.56
N ALA A 266 10.36 1.97 -5.03
CA ALA A 266 10.30 2.48 -6.39
C ALA A 266 10.54 1.36 -7.42
N GLY A 267 11.58 0.55 -7.22
CA GLY A 267 11.89 -0.59 -8.09
C GLY A 267 10.80 -1.67 -8.05
N TYR A 268 10.25 -1.94 -6.87
CA TYR A 268 9.16 -2.90 -6.71
C TYR A 268 7.92 -2.46 -7.48
N GLU A 269 7.54 -1.18 -7.38
CA GLU A 269 6.40 -0.64 -8.11
C GLU A 269 6.63 -0.72 -9.62
N GLN A 270 7.84 -0.49 -10.14
CA GLN A 270 8.13 -0.71 -11.56
C GLN A 270 7.84 -2.16 -11.96
N ILE A 271 8.47 -3.13 -11.31
CA ILE A 271 8.28 -4.54 -11.64
C ILE A 271 6.81 -4.96 -11.46
N PHE A 272 6.17 -4.58 -10.35
CA PHE A 272 4.79 -4.92 -10.05
C PHE A 272 3.81 -4.40 -11.12
N ASN A 273 3.97 -3.17 -11.60
CA ASN A 273 3.05 -2.58 -12.58
C ASN A 273 3.22 -3.20 -13.97
N TYR A 274 4.45 -3.61 -14.33
CA TYR A 274 4.75 -4.10 -15.67
C TYR A 274 4.89 -5.64 -15.78
N VAL A 275 4.80 -6.38 -14.67
CA VAL A 275 4.99 -7.85 -14.67
C VAL A 275 4.00 -8.60 -15.55
N GLN A 276 2.73 -8.19 -15.59
CA GLN A 276 1.74 -8.88 -16.42
C GLN A 276 2.02 -8.69 -17.93
N LEU A 277 2.64 -7.57 -18.32
CA LEU A 277 3.10 -7.34 -19.69
C LEU A 277 4.32 -8.21 -20.03
N MET A 278 5.22 -8.40 -19.06
CA MET A 278 6.33 -9.34 -19.21
C MET A 278 5.83 -10.79 -19.37
N TRP A 279 4.83 -11.20 -18.58
CA TRP A 279 4.22 -12.52 -18.73
C TRP A 279 3.56 -12.70 -20.09
N ASP A 280 2.81 -11.72 -20.56
CA ASP A 280 2.18 -11.77 -21.88
C ASP A 280 3.19 -11.77 -23.03
N HIS A 281 4.32 -11.07 -22.87
CA HIS A 281 5.43 -11.12 -23.84
C HIS A 281 6.03 -12.53 -23.97
N ILE A 282 6.20 -13.25 -22.87
CA ILE A 282 6.73 -14.61 -22.86
C ILE A 282 5.68 -15.62 -23.33
N GLU A 283 4.46 -15.49 -22.82
CA GLU A 283 3.34 -16.40 -23.11
C GLU A 283 2.05 -15.61 -23.34
N PRO A 284 1.70 -15.33 -24.61
CA PRO A 284 0.57 -14.47 -24.96
C PRO A 284 -0.76 -14.99 -24.41
N SER A 285 -1.42 -14.15 -23.61
CA SER A 285 -2.66 -14.47 -22.89
C SER A 285 -3.85 -14.76 -23.79
N ALA A 286 -3.82 -14.30 -25.05
CA ALA A 286 -4.86 -14.55 -26.04
C ALA A 286 -4.92 -16.01 -26.53
N THR A 287 -3.81 -16.76 -26.39
CA THR A 287 -3.68 -18.11 -26.98
C THR A 287 -3.24 -19.18 -25.98
N SER A 288 -2.86 -18.78 -24.78
CA SER A 288 -2.23 -19.65 -23.77
C SER A 288 -3.00 -19.63 -22.45
N SER A 289 -2.84 -20.69 -21.66
CA SER A 289 -3.42 -20.78 -20.32
C SER A 289 -2.63 -19.93 -19.33
N ILE A 290 -3.26 -18.88 -18.81
CA ILE A 290 -2.61 -17.92 -17.89
C ILE A 290 -2.81 -18.29 -16.42
N TYR A 291 -1.74 -18.17 -15.62
CA TYR A 291 -1.73 -18.51 -14.18
C TYR A 291 -1.45 -17.32 -13.25
N ASN A 292 -1.69 -16.10 -13.72
CA ASN A 292 -1.40 -14.87 -13.00
C ASN A 292 -2.02 -14.82 -11.59
N GLY A 293 -3.27 -15.29 -11.43
CA GLY A 293 -3.96 -15.33 -10.15
C GLY A 293 -3.32 -16.29 -9.14
N ALA A 294 -2.87 -17.46 -9.59
CA ALA A 294 -2.14 -18.40 -8.73
C ALA A 294 -0.80 -17.82 -8.27
N VAL A 295 -0.07 -17.17 -9.19
CA VAL A 295 1.23 -16.56 -8.91
C VAL A 295 1.07 -15.42 -7.90
N GLU A 296 0.10 -14.54 -8.11
CA GLU A 296 -0.22 -13.46 -7.16
C GLU A 296 -0.65 -13.98 -5.79
N ALA A 297 -1.47 -15.02 -5.74
CA ALA A 297 -1.86 -15.67 -4.49
C ALA A 297 -0.66 -16.27 -3.74
N ALA A 298 0.26 -16.94 -4.46
CA ALA A 298 1.48 -17.49 -3.89
C ALA A 298 2.36 -16.38 -3.29
N CYS A 299 2.59 -15.29 -4.04
CA CYS A 299 3.33 -14.13 -3.56
C CYS A 299 2.74 -13.54 -2.26
N SER A 300 1.41 -13.36 -2.20
CA SER A 300 0.74 -12.83 -1.02
C SER A 300 0.80 -13.77 0.18
N LEU A 301 0.71 -15.08 -0.04
CA LEU A 301 0.86 -16.07 1.02
C LEU A 301 2.27 -16.05 1.60
N VAL A 302 3.30 -16.02 0.76
CA VAL A 302 4.70 -15.93 1.22
C VAL A 302 4.95 -14.61 1.95
N GLY A 303 4.43 -13.49 1.44
CA GLY A 303 4.50 -12.20 2.12
C GLY A 303 3.83 -12.21 3.50
N ALA A 304 2.69 -12.87 3.65
CA ALA A 304 2.02 -13.03 4.94
C ALA A 304 2.84 -13.89 5.92
N VAL A 305 3.42 -15.00 5.46
CA VAL A 305 4.30 -15.85 6.27
C VAL A 305 5.56 -15.09 6.70
N ALA A 306 6.17 -14.33 5.79
CA ALA A 306 7.33 -13.49 6.08
C ALA A 306 7.01 -12.46 7.17
N ALA A 307 5.90 -11.72 7.00
CA ALA A 307 5.48 -10.70 7.96
C ALA A 307 5.17 -11.28 9.36
N PHE A 308 4.54 -12.46 9.40
CA PHE A 308 4.31 -13.18 10.65
C PHE A 308 5.63 -13.64 11.30
N SER A 309 6.58 -14.15 10.51
CA SER A 309 7.83 -14.71 10.99
C SER A 309 8.76 -13.66 11.60
N VAL A 310 8.86 -12.47 10.99
CA VAL A 310 9.74 -11.38 11.47
C VAL A 310 9.41 -10.97 12.92
N GLY A 311 8.15 -11.04 13.33
CA GLY A 311 7.73 -10.75 14.71
C GLY A 311 8.18 -11.78 15.76
N HIS A 312 8.60 -12.98 15.31
CA HIS A 312 9.07 -14.07 16.19
C HIS A 312 10.58 -14.29 16.11
N LEU A 313 11.27 -13.70 15.12
CA LEU A 313 12.71 -13.80 14.96
C LEU A 313 13.42 -12.89 15.98
N LYS A 314 14.15 -13.50 16.91
CA LYS A 314 15.07 -12.79 17.82
C LYS A 314 16.41 -12.53 17.13
N VAL A 315 16.39 -11.67 16.10
CA VAL A 315 17.60 -11.28 15.36
C VAL A 315 18.00 -9.86 15.77
N THR A 316 19.30 -9.66 16.03
CA THR A 316 19.86 -8.32 16.25
C THR A 316 20.02 -7.62 14.90
N TRP A 317 18.91 -7.07 14.39
CA TRP A 317 18.85 -6.40 13.10
C TRP A 317 19.78 -5.19 12.97
N ALA A 318 20.25 -4.62 14.09
CA ALA A 318 21.28 -3.57 14.07
C ALA A 318 22.65 -4.07 13.56
N VAL A 319 22.92 -5.38 13.62
CA VAL A 319 24.19 -5.99 13.18
C VAL A 319 24.01 -6.71 11.85
N TRP A 320 22.90 -7.44 11.69
CA TRP A 320 22.65 -8.28 10.51
C TRP A 320 21.76 -7.61 9.46
N GLY A 321 21.27 -6.40 9.73
CA GLY A 321 20.33 -5.70 8.88
C GLY A 321 20.91 -5.34 7.52
N GLU A 322 22.07 -4.69 7.50
CA GLU A 322 22.78 -4.29 6.27
C GLU A 322 23.10 -5.52 5.39
N LEU A 323 23.71 -6.56 5.98
CA LEU A 323 23.94 -7.83 5.27
C LEU A 323 22.65 -8.46 4.73
N ALA A 324 21.56 -8.45 5.49
CA ALA A 324 20.27 -8.98 5.03
C ALA A 324 19.71 -8.15 3.86
N LEU A 325 19.76 -6.82 3.95
CA LEU A 325 19.35 -5.92 2.87
C LEU A 325 20.17 -6.19 1.60
N GLY A 326 21.50 -6.27 1.71
CA GLY A 326 22.40 -6.58 0.61
C GLY A 326 22.12 -7.96 -0.01
N LEU A 327 22.13 -9.02 0.80
CA LEU A 327 21.95 -10.40 0.31
C LEU A 327 20.60 -10.60 -0.38
N PHE A 328 19.50 -10.20 0.25
CA PHE A 328 18.17 -10.39 -0.34
C PHE A 328 17.92 -9.44 -1.52
N SER A 329 18.57 -8.27 -1.57
CA SER A 329 18.56 -7.41 -2.77
C SER A 329 19.36 -8.04 -3.91
N ALA A 330 20.45 -8.76 -3.64
CA ALA A 330 21.18 -9.54 -4.65
C ALA A 330 20.34 -10.70 -5.19
N VAL A 331 19.60 -11.41 -4.31
CA VAL A 331 18.65 -12.45 -4.72
C VAL A 331 17.53 -11.86 -5.58
N ALA A 332 16.97 -10.71 -5.18
CA ALA A 332 15.98 -9.98 -5.95
C ALA A 332 16.52 -9.57 -7.33
N THR A 333 17.76 -9.10 -7.40
CA THR A 333 18.47 -8.77 -8.65
C THR A 333 18.53 -9.97 -9.59
N GLY A 334 19.02 -11.12 -9.09
CA GLY A 334 19.10 -12.35 -9.87
C GLY A 334 17.74 -12.84 -10.35
N ALA A 335 16.70 -12.69 -9.51
CA ALA A 335 15.34 -13.05 -9.86
C ALA A 335 14.77 -12.16 -10.99
N VAL A 336 15.03 -10.85 -10.96
CA VAL A 336 14.58 -9.92 -12.01
C VAL A 336 15.33 -10.17 -13.32
N PHE A 337 16.64 -10.43 -13.28
CA PHE A 337 17.38 -10.84 -14.49
C PHE A 337 16.90 -12.19 -15.04
N LEU A 338 16.56 -13.16 -14.18
CA LEU A 338 15.94 -14.40 -14.63
C LEU A 338 14.63 -14.13 -15.38
N MET A 339 13.77 -13.25 -14.85
CA MET A 339 12.52 -12.86 -15.53
C MET A 339 12.78 -12.17 -16.87
N ALA A 340 13.80 -11.32 -16.96
CA ALA A 340 14.13 -10.59 -18.18
C ALA A 340 14.70 -11.49 -19.28
N LEU A 341 15.45 -12.53 -18.93
CA LEU A 341 16.24 -13.32 -19.88
C LEU A 341 15.66 -14.71 -20.18
N THR A 342 14.62 -15.13 -19.46
CA THR A 342 13.98 -16.43 -19.67
C THR A 342 12.97 -16.41 -20.80
N SER A 343 12.86 -17.53 -21.53
CA SER A 343 11.75 -17.81 -22.45
C SER A 343 10.68 -18.72 -21.86
N SER A 344 10.87 -19.20 -20.63
CA SER A 344 9.91 -20.05 -19.92
C SER A 344 9.06 -19.23 -18.96
N ILE A 345 7.74 -19.28 -19.15
CA ILE A 345 6.78 -18.60 -18.27
C ILE A 345 6.88 -19.10 -16.82
N TRP A 346 7.12 -20.40 -16.61
CA TRP A 346 7.28 -20.99 -15.28
C TRP A 346 8.51 -20.45 -14.55
N ALA A 347 9.62 -20.26 -15.27
CA ALA A 347 10.81 -19.62 -14.70
C ALA A 347 10.57 -18.13 -14.41
N CYS A 348 9.82 -17.42 -15.26
CA CYS A 348 9.43 -16.03 -15.01
C CYS A 348 8.52 -15.90 -13.79
N TYR A 349 7.51 -16.76 -13.67
CA TYR A 349 6.65 -16.85 -12.49
C TYR A 349 7.43 -17.16 -11.22
N ALA A 350 8.33 -18.15 -11.24
CA ALA A 350 9.19 -18.47 -10.10
C ALA A 350 10.09 -17.29 -9.73
N GLY A 351 10.67 -16.60 -10.72
CA GLY A 351 11.46 -15.38 -10.53
C GLY A 351 10.65 -14.27 -9.86
N TYR A 352 9.43 -14.01 -10.32
CA TYR A 352 8.56 -12.99 -9.71
C TYR A 352 8.17 -13.36 -8.27
N VAL A 353 7.84 -14.63 -8.01
CA VAL A 353 7.53 -15.10 -6.65
C VAL A 353 8.72 -14.88 -5.74
N LEU A 354 9.93 -15.24 -6.17
CA LEU A 354 11.15 -15.03 -5.41
C LEU A 354 11.39 -13.54 -5.15
N PHE A 355 11.37 -12.71 -6.20
CA PHE A 355 11.54 -11.27 -6.13
C PHE A 355 10.56 -10.62 -5.13
N LYS A 356 9.26 -10.86 -5.32
CA LYS A 356 8.20 -10.28 -4.50
C LYS A 356 8.28 -10.76 -3.05
N SER A 357 8.65 -12.02 -2.83
CA SER A 357 8.86 -12.56 -1.48
C SER A 357 10.04 -11.89 -0.76
N CYS A 358 11.18 -11.71 -1.44
CA CYS A 358 12.34 -10.99 -0.90
C CYS A 358 11.96 -9.55 -0.55
N TYR A 359 11.29 -8.84 -1.45
CA TYR A 359 10.81 -7.48 -1.19
C TYR A 359 9.87 -7.42 0.02
N MET A 360 8.86 -8.29 0.10
CA MET A 360 7.88 -8.31 1.19
C MET A 360 8.53 -8.61 2.55
N LEU A 361 9.54 -9.48 2.59
CA LEU A 361 10.32 -9.75 3.79
C LEU A 361 11.11 -8.51 4.21
N LEU A 362 11.90 -7.94 3.30
CA LEU A 362 12.78 -6.81 3.59
C LEU A 362 11.97 -5.57 3.96
N ILE A 363 10.90 -5.23 3.25
CA ILE A 363 10.06 -4.07 3.59
C ILE A 363 9.43 -4.22 4.97
N THR A 364 9.11 -5.45 5.40
CA THR A 364 8.59 -5.70 6.76
C THR A 364 9.66 -5.46 7.82
N ILE A 365 10.88 -5.95 7.61
CA ILE A 365 12.02 -5.72 8.51
C ILE A 365 12.33 -4.23 8.59
N THR A 366 12.46 -3.58 7.43
CA THR A 366 12.73 -2.15 7.32
C THR A 366 11.67 -1.33 8.04
N THR A 367 10.38 -1.63 7.83
CA THR A 367 9.29 -0.94 8.52
C THR A 367 9.37 -1.12 10.03
N PHE A 368 9.66 -2.33 10.49
CA PHE A 368 9.83 -2.62 11.92
C PHE A 368 11.00 -1.82 12.52
N GLN A 369 12.13 -1.76 11.83
CA GLN A 369 13.31 -1.02 12.31
C GLN A 369 13.09 0.49 12.38
N ILE A 370 12.44 1.07 11.38
CA ILE A 370 12.09 2.50 11.42
C ILE A 370 11.10 2.76 12.57
N ALA A 371 10.09 1.90 12.74
CA ALA A 371 9.08 2.05 13.79
C ALA A 371 9.65 1.87 15.20
N SER A 372 10.60 0.95 15.42
CA SER A 372 11.15 0.68 16.75
C SER A 372 12.13 1.75 17.23
N ASN A 373 12.73 2.51 16.32
CA ASN A 373 13.77 3.49 16.63
C ASN A 373 13.25 4.94 16.62
N LEU A 374 12.04 5.20 16.11
CA LEU A 374 11.46 6.54 16.05
C LEU A 374 10.27 6.66 17.01
N SER A 375 10.00 7.89 17.45
CA SER A 375 8.70 8.20 18.06
C SER A 375 7.57 8.01 17.05
N MET A 376 6.34 7.77 17.51
CA MET A 376 5.20 7.52 16.62
C MET A 376 4.95 8.66 15.61
N GLU A 377 5.12 9.91 16.03
CA GLU A 377 4.97 11.09 15.17
C GLU A 377 6.08 11.15 14.11
N CYS A 378 7.33 10.88 14.50
CA CYS A 378 8.46 10.82 13.57
C CYS A 378 8.35 9.63 12.61
N TYR A 379 7.82 8.48 13.05
CA TYR A 379 7.56 7.32 12.21
C TYR A 379 6.53 7.63 11.12
N ALA A 380 5.41 8.26 11.48
CA ALA A 380 4.38 8.63 10.50
C ALA A 380 4.93 9.61 9.44
N LEU A 381 5.74 10.57 9.87
CA LEU A 381 6.41 11.51 8.95
C LEU A 381 7.45 10.80 8.07
N ALA A 382 8.28 9.91 8.63
CA ALA A 382 9.25 9.10 7.88
C ALA A 382 8.56 8.23 6.82
N PHE A 383 7.46 7.58 7.18
CA PHE A 383 6.64 6.80 6.25
C PHE A 383 6.14 7.66 5.07
N GLY A 384 5.62 8.85 5.36
CA GLY A 384 5.14 9.80 4.34
C GLY A 384 6.26 10.26 3.40
N ILE A 385 7.42 10.65 3.95
CA ILE A 385 8.58 11.08 3.16
C ILE A 385 9.12 9.94 2.30
N ASN A 386 9.31 8.75 2.86
CA ASN A 386 9.80 7.58 2.12
C ASN A 386 8.86 7.20 0.99
N THR A 387 7.55 7.24 1.24
CA THR A 387 6.53 6.95 0.22
C THR A 387 6.55 8.01 -0.90
N PHE A 388 6.67 9.29 -0.54
CA PHE A 388 6.78 10.37 -1.52
C PHE A 388 8.05 10.22 -2.39
N VAL A 389 9.21 9.99 -1.76
CA VAL A 389 10.48 9.79 -2.47
C VAL A 389 10.40 8.55 -3.37
N ALA A 390 9.82 7.44 -2.90
CA ALA A 390 9.64 6.23 -3.71
C ALA A 390 8.79 6.50 -4.97
N ILE A 391 7.65 7.19 -4.83
CA ILE A 391 6.76 7.49 -5.95
C ILE A 391 7.40 8.52 -6.90
N LEU A 392 8.18 9.47 -6.38
CA LEU A 392 8.96 10.40 -7.20
C LEU A 392 10.02 9.65 -8.02
N LEU A 393 10.80 8.77 -7.39
CA LEU A 393 11.79 7.93 -8.08
C LEU A 393 11.14 7.01 -9.11
N GLN A 394 10.02 6.36 -8.75
CA GLN A 394 9.21 5.58 -9.67
C GLN A 394 8.81 6.43 -10.89
N THR A 395 8.33 7.66 -10.66
CA THR A 395 7.93 8.57 -11.72
C THR A 395 9.09 8.95 -12.64
N ILE A 396 10.28 9.20 -12.09
CA ILE A 396 11.49 9.49 -12.88
C ILE A 396 11.87 8.28 -13.74
N ILE A 397 11.87 7.07 -13.16
CA ILE A 397 12.17 5.85 -13.91
C ILE A 397 11.15 5.66 -15.03
N THR A 398 9.85 5.76 -14.74
CA THR A 398 8.79 5.67 -15.75
C THR A 398 8.98 6.70 -16.87
N LEU A 399 9.26 7.95 -16.52
CA LEU A 399 9.46 9.03 -17.49
C LEU A 399 10.65 8.78 -18.41
N VAL A 400 11.76 8.25 -17.89
CA VAL A 400 12.98 8.05 -18.69
C VAL A 400 12.90 6.75 -19.50
N VAL A 401 12.44 5.67 -18.88
CA VAL A 401 12.58 4.29 -19.40
C VAL A 401 11.34 3.84 -20.16
N VAL A 402 10.14 4.21 -19.70
CA VAL A 402 8.88 3.60 -20.15
C VAL A 402 8.10 4.52 -21.08
N ASP A 403 8.05 5.81 -20.80
CA ASP A 403 7.21 6.75 -21.57
C ASP A 403 7.56 6.76 -23.06
N GLU A 404 6.55 6.64 -23.92
CA GLU A 404 6.71 6.70 -25.39
C GLU A 404 7.27 8.05 -25.87
N ALA A 405 7.07 9.13 -25.11
CA ALA A 405 7.60 10.46 -25.44
C ALA A 405 9.11 10.59 -25.20
N THR A 406 9.74 9.62 -24.54
CA THR A 406 11.18 9.61 -24.22
C THR A 406 11.89 8.43 -24.88
N LEU A 407 12.31 7.41 -24.12
CA LEU A 407 12.98 6.23 -24.67
C LEU A 407 11.99 5.17 -25.17
N GLY A 408 10.78 5.09 -24.59
CA GLY A 408 9.75 4.13 -25.00
C GLY A 408 10.26 2.69 -25.12
N LEU A 409 11.07 2.23 -24.17
CA LEU A 409 11.79 0.95 -24.30
C LEU A 409 10.81 -0.24 -24.30
N ASP A 410 11.20 -1.33 -24.95
CA ASP A 410 10.44 -2.58 -24.91
C ASP A 410 10.49 -3.24 -23.51
N ILE A 411 9.50 -4.06 -23.21
CA ILE A 411 9.30 -4.66 -21.88
C ILE A 411 10.52 -5.46 -21.38
N VAL A 412 11.28 -6.11 -22.26
CA VAL A 412 12.47 -6.87 -21.88
C VAL A 412 13.59 -5.93 -21.45
N THR A 413 13.85 -4.91 -22.26
CA THR A 413 14.86 -3.88 -21.94
C THR A 413 14.50 -3.14 -20.65
N GLN A 414 13.22 -2.85 -20.40
CA GLN A 414 12.76 -2.28 -19.12
C GLN A 414 13.15 -3.17 -17.93
N PHE A 415 12.91 -4.48 -18.01
CA PHE A 415 13.25 -5.42 -16.94
C PHE A 415 14.76 -5.61 -16.73
N ILE A 416 15.57 -5.50 -17.80
CA ILE A 416 17.04 -5.46 -17.68
C ILE A 416 17.48 -4.22 -16.88
N ILE A 417 16.87 -3.06 -17.13
CA ILE A 417 17.13 -1.83 -16.38
C ILE A 417 16.67 -1.99 -14.93
N TYR A 418 15.51 -2.58 -14.67
CA TYR A 418 15.03 -2.83 -13.30
C TYR A 418 15.96 -3.80 -12.55
N GLY A 419 16.47 -4.85 -13.20
CA GLY A 419 17.48 -5.73 -12.62
C GLY A 419 18.76 -4.99 -12.26
N SER A 420 19.24 -4.12 -13.17
CA SER A 420 20.42 -3.28 -12.95
C SER A 420 20.22 -2.27 -11.82
N TYR A 421 19.01 -1.72 -11.70
CA TYR A 421 18.61 -0.84 -10.59
C TYR A 421 18.69 -1.56 -9.23
N TYR A 422 18.21 -2.80 -9.15
CA TYR A 422 18.35 -3.60 -7.92
C TYR A 422 19.78 -4.04 -7.64
N ALA A 423 20.59 -4.28 -8.69
CA ALA A 423 22.01 -4.58 -8.52
C ALA A 423 22.74 -3.42 -7.83
N PHE A 424 22.46 -2.19 -8.26
CA PHE A 424 22.99 -0.98 -7.62
C PHE A 424 22.58 -0.85 -6.16
N ILE A 425 21.31 -1.13 -5.82
CA ILE A 425 20.85 -1.15 -4.42
C ILE A 425 21.64 -2.19 -3.62
N SER A 426 21.79 -3.40 -4.15
CA SER A 426 22.51 -4.49 -3.48
C SER A 426 23.97 -4.15 -3.19
N GLU A 427 24.68 -3.56 -4.17
CA GLU A 427 26.09 -3.21 -4.03
C GLU A 427 26.30 -2.11 -2.99
N HIS A 428 25.44 -1.08 -3.01
CA HIS A 428 25.47 0.02 -2.05
C HIS A 428 25.33 -0.48 -0.60
N GLU A 429 24.35 -1.36 -0.33
CA GLU A 429 24.14 -1.91 1.02
C GLU A 429 25.28 -2.84 1.45
N SER A 430 25.84 -3.63 0.53
CA SER A 430 27.00 -4.50 0.83
C SER A 430 28.31 -3.73 1.08
N SER A 431 28.42 -2.51 0.53
CA SER A 431 29.59 -1.66 0.72
C SER A 431 29.55 -0.89 2.06
N GLY A 432 28.35 -0.71 2.63
CA GLY A 432 28.16 -0.18 3.98
C GLY A 432 28.78 -1.06 5.07
N ASP A 433 28.67 -2.39 4.90
CA ASP A 433 29.25 -3.39 5.82
C ASP A 433 30.77 -3.23 5.99
N VAL A 434 31.50 -2.83 4.93
CA VAL A 434 32.97 -2.65 4.98
C VAL A 434 33.34 -1.44 5.87
N ILE A 435 32.55 -0.37 5.82
CA ILE A 435 32.80 0.85 6.59
C ILE A 435 32.33 0.68 8.04
N SER A 436 31.28 -0.11 8.27
CA SER A 436 30.75 -0.43 9.60
C SER A 436 31.63 -1.42 10.37
N ALA A 437 32.23 -2.40 9.67
CA ALA A 437 33.16 -3.36 10.28
C ALA A 437 34.49 -2.74 10.72
N GLU A 438 34.92 -1.63 10.12
CA GLU A 438 36.10 -0.87 10.54
C GLU A 438 35.86 0.03 11.78
N ARG A 439 34.62 0.11 12.29
CA ARG A 439 34.27 0.89 13.50
C ARG A 439 34.19 0.07 14.80
N PHE A 440 34.54 -1.22 14.77
CA PHE A 440 34.57 -2.08 15.95
C PHE A 440 35.99 -2.51 16.34
#